data_AF-A0A975NBT5-F1
#
_entry.id   AF-A0A975NBT5-F1
#
_cell.length_a   1.000
_cell.length_b   1.000
_cell.length_c   1.000
_cell.angle_alpha   90.00
_cell.angle_beta   90.00
_cell.angle_gamma   90.00
#
_symmetry.space_group_name_H-M   'P 1'
#
loop_
_entity.id
_entity.type
_entity.pdbx_description
1 polymer ?
#
loop_
_entity_poly.entity_id
_entity_poly.type
_entity_poly.pdbx_seq_one_letter_code
_entity_poly.pdbx_strand_id
1 'polypeptide(L)'
;MTPGALLTFRPTATIFDSAETVGFLRRFSEVIAVGQNAVRLDNAAALIESLIDRLAQTEQLLLEEKNESATNIESHKAAETAGGQLKSRVITLEAELAENMRQSAIDRSSFLEEVRCLSALVGRSEAALSEATAELAHLRSSLAAIGESLVLVPIASLRAARAQFESLAVGFAENGDLISQAMCGVGGCLIDRALTDGMPASTRASSDYPNLPEFITDR
;
A
#
# COMPACT_ATOMS: atom_id res chain seq x y z
N MET A 1 -64.01 -28.99 -97.93
CA MET A 1 -64.13 -28.99 -96.46
C MET A 1 -65.22 -29.95 -96.04
N THR A 2 -64.83 -31.16 -95.64
CA THR A 2 -65.52 -32.18 -94.83
C THR A 2 -64.63 -33.45 -94.83
N PRO A 3 -64.80 -34.36 -93.87
CA PRO A 3 -63.71 -34.94 -93.09
C PRO A 3 -63.43 -36.40 -93.48
N GLY A 4 -62.36 -36.98 -92.89
CA GLY A 4 -62.22 -38.43 -92.79
C GLY A 4 -61.04 -39.00 -93.56
N ALA A 5 -59.91 -39.13 -92.88
CA ALA A 5 -58.96 -40.20 -93.15
C ALA A 5 -58.68 -40.90 -91.82
N LEU A 6 -59.41 -41.99 -91.63
CA LEU A 6 -59.21 -43.01 -90.63
C LEU A 6 -57.75 -43.51 -90.68
N LEU A 7 -56.95 -43.16 -89.67
CA LEU A 7 -55.92 -44.06 -89.18
C LEU A 7 -56.43 -44.60 -87.84
N THR A 8 -57.27 -45.62 -87.97
CA THR A 8 -57.57 -46.58 -86.92
C THR A 8 -56.25 -47.12 -86.39
N PHE A 9 -55.76 -46.56 -85.28
CA PHE A 9 -54.83 -47.29 -84.43
C PHE A 9 -55.65 -48.41 -83.80
N ARG A 10 -55.70 -49.54 -84.50
CA ARG A 10 -56.36 -50.76 -84.05
C ARG A 10 -55.72 -51.12 -82.71
N PRO A 11 -56.43 -50.96 -81.57
CA PRO A 11 -55.97 -51.56 -80.34
C PRO A 11 -56.27 -53.03 -80.54
N THR A 12 -55.29 -53.81 -80.99
CA THR A 12 -55.35 -55.24 -80.71
C THR A 12 -55.23 -55.33 -79.20
N ALA A 13 -56.38 -55.31 -78.53
CA ALA A 13 -56.56 -55.94 -77.26
C ALA A 13 -56.21 -57.42 -77.46
N THR A 14 -54.92 -57.74 -77.50
CA THR A 14 -54.44 -59.03 -77.06
C THR A 14 -54.78 -59.05 -75.58
N ILE A 15 -55.99 -59.53 -75.30
CA ILE A 15 -56.32 -60.17 -74.04
C ILE A 15 -55.13 -61.11 -73.83
N PHE A 16 -54.22 -60.75 -72.93
CA PHE A 16 -53.27 -61.72 -72.42
C PHE A 16 -54.14 -62.89 -71.97
N ASP A 17 -54.02 -64.02 -72.66
CA ASP A 17 -54.75 -65.20 -72.27
C ASP A 17 -54.36 -65.47 -70.82
N SER A 18 -55.34 -65.49 -69.93
CA SER A 18 -55.11 -65.75 -68.51
C SER A 18 -54.25 -67.00 -68.30
N ALA A 19 -54.35 -67.98 -69.19
CA ALA A 19 -53.52 -69.17 -69.21
C ALA A 19 -52.05 -68.91 -69.60
N GLU A 20 -51.78 -67.98 -70.52
CA GLU A 20 -50.43 -67.56 -70.90
C GLU A 20 -49.78 -66.74 -69.78
N THR A 21 -50.54 -65.84 -69.14
CA THR A 21 -50.09 -65.11 -67.94
C THR A 21 -49.80 -66.08 -66.80
N VAL A 22 -50.68 -67.04 -66.53
CA VAL A 22 -50.47 -68.08 -65.49
C VAL A 22 -49.29 -68.98 -65.83
N GLY A 23 -49.09 -69.34 -67.10
CA GLY A 23 -47.97 -70.17 -67.55
C GLY A 23 -46.62 -69.45 -67.49
N PHE A 24 -46.60 -68.14 -67.79
CA PHE A 24 -45.44 -67.28 -67.55
C PHE A 24 -45.14 -67.17 -66.05
N LEU A 25 -46.16 -66.90 -65.23
CA LEU A 25 -46.01 -66.81 -63.77
C LEU A 25 -45.52 -68.13 -63.15
N ARG A 26 -45.99 -69.29 -63.63
CA ARG A 26 -45.53 -70.61 -63.16
C ARG A 26 -44.06 -70.86 -63.50
N ARG A 27 -43.64 -70.57 -64.75
CA ARG A 27 -42.23 -70.68 -65.17
C ARG A 27 -41.33 -69.68 -64.46
N PHE A 28 -41.79 -68.47 -64.24
CA PHE A 28 -41.08 -67.46 -63.45
C PHE A 28 -40.94 -67.91 -62.00
N SER A 29 -41.99 -68.51 -61.42
CA SER A 29 -41.93 -69.10 -60.08
C SER A 29 -40.97 -70.29 -60.01
N GLU A 30 -40.92 -71.15 -61.03
CA GLU A 30 -39.96 -72.27 -61.11
C GLU A 30 -38.51 -71.76 -61.27
N VAL A 31 -38.29 -70.71 -62.07
CA VAL A 31 -36.96 -70.09 -62.26
C VAL A 31 -36.49 -69.35 -61.01
N ILE A 32 -37.40 -68.85 -60.18
CA ILE A 32 -37.08 -68.26 -58.87
C ILE A 32 -36.92 -69.35 -57.80
N ALA A 33 -37.70 -70.43 -57.88
CA ALA A 33 -37.71 -71.51 -56.89
C ALA A 33 -36.61 -72.58 -57.10
N VAL A 34 -36.01 -72.70 -58.30
CA VAL A 34 -35.05 -73.76 -58.64
C VAL A 34 -33.61 -73.25 -58.74
N GLY A 35 -32.72 -73.83 -57.92
CA GLY A 35 -31.27 -73.85 -58.12
C GLY A 35 -30.55 -72.50 -57.92
N GLN A 36 -29.84 -72.04 -58.95
CA GLN A 36 -28.87 -70.92 -58.88
C GLN A 36 -29.51 -69.55 -58.59
N ASN A 37 -30.77 -69.34 -58.94
CA ASN A 37 -31.43 -68.04 -58.74
C ASN A 37 -31.85 -67.84 -57.28
N ALA A 38 -32.34 -68.90 -56.62
CA ALA A 38 -32.61 -68.90 -55.18
C ALA A 38 -31.32 -68.63 -54.38
N VAL A 39 -30.20 -69.26 -54.75
CA VAL A 39 -28.88 -69.01 -54.11
C VAL A 39 -28.40 -67.57 -54.31
N ARG A 40 -28.63 -66.97 -55.50
CA ARG A 40 -28.28 -65.56 -55.74
C ARG A 40 -29.12 -64.59 -54.91
N LEU A 41 -30.42 -64.87 -54.74
CA LEU A 41 -31.30 -64.05 -53.91
C LEU A 41 -30.93 -64.15 -52.43
N ASP A 42 -30.59 -65.35 -51.95
CA ASP A 42 -30.13 -65.58 -50.58
C ASP A 42 -28.80 -64.83 -50.30
N ASN A 43 -27.84 -64.94 -51.23
CA ASN A 43 -26.58 -64.19 -51.15
C ASN A 43 -26.80 -62.67 -51.20
N ALA A 44 -27.75 -62.19 -52.02
CA ALA A 44 -28.08 -60.77 -52.08
C ALA A 44 -28.74 -60.29 -50.78
N ALA A 45 -29.62 -61.10 -50.18
CA ALA A 45 -30.23 -60.82 -48.88
C ALA A 45 -29.16 -60.73 -47.78
N ALA A 46 -28.26 -61.71 -47.69
CA ALA A 46 -27.15 -61.71 -46.73
C ALA A 46 -26.23 -60.48 -46.89
N LEU A 47 -25.98 -60.04 -48.13
CA LEU A 47 -25.20 -58.83 -48.39
C LEU A 47 -25.96 -57.56 -47.97
N ILE A 48 -27.28 -57.50 -48.21
CA ILE A 48 -28.11 -56.38 -47.76
C ILE A 48 -28.13 -56.32 -46.23
N GLU A 49 -28.30 -57.44 -45.55
CA GLU A 49 -28.24 -57.53 -44.08
C GLU A 49 -26.90 -57.02 -43.54
N SER A 50 -25.79 -57.48 -44.13
CA SER A 50 -24.45 -56.98 -43.76
C SER A 50 -24.28 -55.48 -43.99
N LEU A 51 -24.84 -54.94 -45.07
CA LEU A 51 -24.82 -53.50 -45.34
C LEU A 51 -25.68 -52.72 -44.35
N ILE A 52 -26.84 -53.25 -43.95
CA ILE A 52 -27.70 -52.65 -42.91
C ILE A 52 -26.98 -52.60 -41.58
N ASP A 53 -26.35 -53.71 -41.16
CA ASP A 53 -25.59 -53.77 -39.91
C ASP A 53 -24.43 -52.76 -39.91
N ARG A 54 -23.71 -52.69 -41.02
CA ARG A 54 -22.61 -51.74 -41.16
C ARG A 54 -23.11 -50.29 -41.17
N LEU A 55 -24.24 -50.02 -41.82
CA LEU A 55 -24.85 -48.69 -41.84
C LEU A 55 -25.26 -48.27 -40.43
N ALA A 56 -25.90 -49.15 -39.67
CA ALA A 56 -26.26 -48.91 -38.27
C ALA A 56 -25.03 -48.60 -37.39
N GLN A 57 -23.94 -49.36 -37.56
CA GLN A 57 -22.68 -49.10 -36.84
C GLN A 57 -22.08 -47.73 -37.21
N THR A 58 -22.10 -47.35 -38.49
CA THR A 58 -21.58 -46.05 -38.93
C THR A 58 -22.43 -44.88 -38.43
N GLU A 59 -23.76 -45.05 -38.37
CA GLU A 59 -24.67 -44.05 -37.81
C GLU A 59 -24.43 -43.85 -36.32
N GLN A 60 -24.19 -44.94 -35.58
CA GLN A 60 -23.85 -44.86 -34.17
C GLN A 60 -22.54 -44.09 -33.94
N LEU A 61 -21.48 -44.43 -34.68
CA LEU A 61 -20.19 -43.73 -34.58
C LEU A 61 -20.30 -42.24 -34.94
N LEU A 62 -21.10 -41.90 -35.98
CA LEU A 62 -21.35 -40.51 -36.35
C LEU A 62 -22.07 -39.75 -35.23
N LEU A 63 -23.00 -40.41 -34.54
CA LEU A 63 -23.72 -39.80 -33.43
C LEU A 63 -22.82 -39.59 -32.20
N GLU A 64 -21.95 -40.55 -31.91
CA GLU A 64 -20.91 -40.44 -30.88
C GLU A 64 -19.95 -39.29 -31.19
N GLU A 65 -19.40 -39.21 -32.41
CA GLU A 65 -18.51 -38.12 -32.84
C GLU A 65 -19.19 -36.76 -32.75
N LYS A 66 -20.47 -36.66 -33.14
CA LYS A 66 -21.24 -35.40 -33.03
C LYS A 66 -21.41 -34.97 -31.58
N ASN A 67 -21.66 -35.91 -30.68
CA ASN A 67 -21.79 -35.63 -29.25
C ASN A 67 -20.43 -35.18 -28.68
N GLU A 68 -19.36 -35.90 -28.98
CA GLU A 68 -18.00 -35.53 -28.57
C GLU A 68 -17.61 -34.14 -29.09
N SER A 69 -17.87 -33.88 -30.38
CA SER A 69 -17.62 -32.58 -31.00
C SER A 69 -18.41 -31.45 -30.32
N ALA A 70 -19.68 -31.68 -29.98
CA ALA A 70 -20.48 -30.71 -29.23
C ALA A 70 -19.86 -30.42 -27.85
N THR A 71 -19.49 -31.46 -27.10
CA THR A 71 -18.84 -31.29 -25.78
C THR A 71 -17.49 -30.60 -25.87
N ASN A 72 -16.69 -30.92 -26.89
CA ASN A 72 -15.40 -30.26 -27.14
C ASN A 72 -15.57 -28.78 -27.44
N ILE A 73 -16.55 -28.40 -28.28
CA ILE A 73 -16.86 -27.00 -28.58
C ILE A 73 -17.25 -26.25 -27.30
N GLU A 74 -18.05 -26.85 -26.42
CA GLU A 74 -18.42 -26.25 -25.13
C GLU A 74 -17.20 -26.06 -24.23
N SER A 75 -16.35 -27.09 -24.11
CA SER A 75 -15.14 -27.01 -23.29
C SER A 75 -14.15 -25.96 -23.81
N HIS A 76 -14.00 -25.84 -25.14
CA HIS A 76 -13.17 -24.82 -25.77
C HIS A 76 -13.69 -23.41 -25.49
N LYS A 77 -15.00 -23.18 -25.61
CA LYS A 77 -15.62 -21.89 -25.26
C LYS A 77 -15.39 -21.54 -23.79
N ALA A 78 -15.55 -22.51 -22.90
CA ALA A 78 -15.28 -22.31 -21.47
C ALA A 78 -13.80 -21.95 -21.22
N ALA A 79 -12.87 -22.65 -21.87
CA ALA A 79 -11.44 -22.36 -21.77
C ALA A 79 -11.07 -20.98 -22.34
N GLU A 80 -11.66 -20.57 -23.47
CA GLU A 80 -11.44 -19.25 -24.07
C GLU A 80 -11.94 -18.12 -23.16
N THR A 81 -13.12 -18.27 -22.57
CA THR A 81 -13.65 -17.28 -21.63
C THR A 81 -12.79 -17.17 -20.37
N ALA A 82 -12.36 -18.30 -19.80
CA ALA A 82 -11.45 -18.33 -18.67
C ALA A 82 -10.08 -17.70 -19.02
N GLY A 83 -9.53 -17.99 -20.20
CA GLY A 83 -8.30 -17.39 -20.71
C GLY A 83 -8.42 -15.87 -20.87
N GLY A 84 -9.55 -15.38 -21.39
CA GLY A 84 -9.85 -13.96 -21.47
C GLY A 84 -9.91 -13.27 -20.10
N GLN A 85 -10.54 -13.91 -19.12
CA GLN A 85 -10.60 -13.42 -17.74
C GLN A 85 -9.23 -13.40 -17.06
N LEU A 86 -8.41 -14.44 -17.26
CA LEU A 86 -7.06 -14.46 -16.71
C LEU A 86 -6.19 -13.36 -17.33
N LYS A 87 -6.29 -13.17 -18.65
CA LYS A 87 -5.55 -12.12 -19.36
C LYS A 87 -5.94 -10.72 -18.86
N SER A 88 -7.24 -10.46 -18.65
CA SER A 88 -7.67 -9.17 -18.10
C SER A 88 -7.15 -8.96 -16.68
N ARG A 89 -7.18 -9.99 -15.83
CA ARG A 89 -6.62 -9.94 -14.47
C ARG A 89 -5.12 -9.66 -14.45
N VAL A 90 -4.35 -10.27 -15.36
CA VAL A 90 -2.90 -10.00 -15.48
C VAL A 90 -2.68 -8.53 -15.81
N ILE A 91 -3.39 -7.98 -16.80
CA ILE A 91 -3.28 -6.56 -17.16
C ILE A 91 -3.62 -5.65 -15.98
N THR A 92 -4.70 -5.96 -15.23
CA THR A 92 -5.08 -5.19 -14.03
C THR A 92 -4.00 -5.25 -12.95
N LEU A 93 -3.48 -6.44 -12.64
CA LEU A 93 -2.45 -6.63 -11.62
C LEU A 93 -1.12 -5.95 -12.01
N GLU A 94 -0.75 -5.99 -13.29
CA GLU A 94 0.43 -5.28 -13.80
C GLU A 94 0.27 -3.76 -13.63
N ALA A 95 -0.93 -3.22 -13.88
CA ALA A 95 -1.22 -1.81 -13.66
C ALA A 95 -1.18 -1.45 -12.16
N GLU A 96 -1.77 -2.26 -11.30
CA GLU A 96 -1.73 -2.08 -9.84
C GLU A 96 -0.30 -2.16 -9.29
N LEU A 97 0.53 -3.08 -9.81
CA LEU A 97 1.93 -3.20 -9.43
C LEU A 97 2.72 -1.95 -9.83
N ALA A 98 2.54 -1.47 -11.07
CA ALA A 98 3.20 -0.27 -11.55
C ALA A 98 2.82 0.97 -10.70
N GLU A 99 1.55 1.08 -10.35
CA GLU A 99 1.04 2.16 -9.50
C GLU A 99 1.59 2.07 -8.07
N ASN A 100 1.61 0.88 -7.48
CA ASN A 100 2.20 0.66 -6.15
C ASN A 100 3.70 0.98 -6.12
N MET A 101 4.44 0.61 -7.17
CA MET A 101 5.86 0.96 -7.28
C MET A 101 6.07 2.47 -7.39
N ARG A 102 5.21 3.16 -8.16
CA ARG A 102 5.23 4.62 -8.28
C ARG A 102 4.94 5.29 -6.93
N GLN A 103 3.93 4.81 -6.21
CA GLN A 103 3.58 5.36 -4.89
C GLN A 103 4.69 5.09 -3.87
N SER A 104 5.24 3.88 -3.84
CA SER A 104 6.35 3.54 -2.95
C SER A 104 7.58 4.40 -3.20
N ALA A 105 7.91 4.73 -4.45
CA ALA A 105 9.01 5.63 -4.78
C ALA A 105 8.76 7.06 -4.27
N ILE A 106 7.52 7.55 -4.36
CA ILE A 106 7.12 8.86 -3.82
C ILE A 106 7.26 8.85 -2.29
N ASP A 107 6.69 7.85 -1.62
CA ASP A 107 6.73 7.75 -0.15
C ASP A 107 8.17 7.60 0.37
N ARG A 108 9.01 6.86 -0.36
CA ARG A 108 10.44 6.74 -0.05
C ARG A 108 11.13 8.10 -0.14
N SER A 109 10.78 8.92 -1.14
CA SER A 109 11.38 10.24 -1.34
C SER A 109 10.95 11.24 -0.27
N SER A 110 9.67 11.26 0.11
CA SER A 110 9.17 12.11 1.20
C SER A 110 9.78 11.72 2.55
N PHE A 111 9.85 10.41 2.84
CA PHE A 111 10.48 9.92 4.06
C PHE A 111 11.96 10.32 4.16
N LEU A 112 12.73 10.20 3.06
CA LEU A 112 14.13 10.63 3.05
C LEU A 112 14.27 12.14 3.30
N GLU A 113 13.35 12.94 2.79
CA GLU A 113 13.34 14.39 3.01
C GLU A 113 13.00 14.74 4.46
N GLU A 114 12.05 14.05 5.08
CA GLU A 114 11.74 14.18 6.50
C GLU A 114 12.95 13.82 7.38
N VAL A 115 13.61 12.69 7.09
CA VAL A 115 14.82 12.27 7.80
C VAL A 115 15.92 13.33 7.67
N ARG A 116 16.09 13.92 6.47
CA ARG A 116 17.05 15.00 6.23
C ARG A 116 16.73 16.24 7.07
N CYS A 117 15.47 16.65 7.10
CA CYS A 117 15.01 17.82 7.88
C CYS A 117 15.20 17.61 9.38
N LEU A 118 14.83 16.44 9.89
CA LEU A 118 14.99 16.07 11.29
C LEU A 118 16.47 15.99 11.69
N SER A 119 17.31 15.38 10.86
CA SER A 119 18.76 15.32 11.10
C SER A 119 19.37 16.73 11.17
N ALA A 120 18.98 17.64 10.27
CA ALA A 120 19.43 19.03 10.31
C ALA A 120 18.94 19.77 11.56
N LEU A 121 17.73 19.49 12.04
CA LEU A 121 17.19 20.08 13.27
C LEU A 121 17.96 19.58 14.50
N VAL A 122 18.20 18.27 14.59
CA VAL A 122 18.99 17.66 15.67
C VAL A 122 20.38 18.27 15.70
N GLY A 123 21.08 18.35 14.56
CA GLY A 123 22.40 18.96 14.49
C GLY A 123 22.44 20.43 14.94
N ARG A 124 21.41 21.22 14.62
CA ARG A 124 21.29 22.60 15.13
C ARG A 124 21.08 22.64 16.64
N SER A 125 20.23 21.76 17.17
CA SER A 125 19.96 21.70 18.60
C SER A 125 21.19 21.25 19.40
N GLU A 126 21.97 20.29 18.88
CA GLU A 126 23.22 19.84 19.48
C GLU A 126 24.27 20.95 19.48
N ALA A 127 24.39 21.72 18.39
CA ALA A 127 25.29 22.88 18.32
C ALA A 127 24.91 23.95 19.35
N ALA A 128 23.62 24.28 19.46
CA ALA A 128 23.13 25.26 20.45
C ALA A 128 23.36 24.79 21.90
N LEU A 129 23.20 23.49 22.18
CA LEU A 129 23.53 22.92 23.49
C LEU A 129 25.03 22.98 23.77
N SER A 130 25.88 22.70 22.77
CA SER A 130 27.33 22.83 22.92
C SER A 130 27.76 24.27 23.21
N GLU A 131 27.12 25.25 22.57
CA GLU A 131 27.39 26.66 22.80
C GLU A 131 26.95 27.09 24.20
N ALA A 132 25.70 26.80 24.59
CA ALA A 132 25.18 27.12 25.92
C ALA A 132 25.99 26.45 27.05
N THR A 133 26.45 25.21 26.84
CA THR A 133 27.31 24.53 27.82
C THR A 133 28.69 25.18 27.93
N ALA A 134 29.27 25.65 26.82
CA ALA A 134 30.52 26.42 26.82
C ALA A 134 30.37 27.77 27.53
N GLU A 135 29.27 28.48 27.29
CA GLU A 135 28.94 29.75 27.98
C GLU A 135 28.78 29.53 29.48
N LEU A 136 28.06 28.49 29.90
CA LEU A 136 27.92 28.15 31.33
C LEU A 136 29.28 27.78 31.96
N ALA A 137 30.14 27.07 31.26
CA ALA A 137 31.49 26.77 31.74
C ALA A 137 32.32 28.05 31.91
N HIS A 138 32.23 28.97 30.95
CA HIS A 138 32.89 30.28 31.03
C HIS A 138 32.38 31.13 32.19
N LEU A 139 31.06 31.21 32.38
CA LEU A 139 30.44 31.95 33.50
C LEU A 139 30.84 31.34 34.85
N ARG A 140 30.86 30.01 34.97
CA ARG A 140 31.32 29.32 36.18
C ARG A 140 32.78 29.62 36.48
N SER A 141 33.65 29.60 35.48
CA SER A 141 35.06 29.98 35.62
C SER A 141 35.22 31.44 36.06
N SER A 142 34.46 32.36 35.45
CA SER A 142 34.46 33.78 35.81
C SER A 142 34.01 33.99 37.27
N LEU A 143 32.96 33.28 37.70
CA LEU A 143 32.48 33.33 39.08
C LEU A 143 33.52 32.75 40.07
N ALA A 144 34.19 31.66 39.71
CA ALA A 144 35.25 31.08 40.53
C ALA A 144 36.41 32.06 40.71
N ALA A 145 36.85 32.75 39.65
CA ALA A 145 37.89 33.77 39.73
C ALA A 145 37.50 34.97 40.62
N ILE A 146 36.23 35.39 40.58
CA ILE A 146 35.70 36.42 41.49
C ILE A 146 35.72 35.90 42.94
N GLY A 147 35.32 34.65 43.17
CA GLY A 147 35.32 34.01 44.48
C GLY A 147 36.73 33.83 45.08
N GLU A 148 37.75 33.60 44.25
CA GLU A 148 39.15 33.53 44.70
C GLU A 148 39.71 34.90 45.12
N SER A 149 39.22 35.98 44.52
CA SER A 149 39.65 37.36 44.81
C SER A 149 38.85 38.02 45.95
N LEU A 150 37.69 37.47 46.32
CA LEU A 150 36.75 38.11 47.24
C LEU A 150 36.35 37.21 48.42
N VAL A 151 36.61 37.66 49.64
CA VAL A 151 36.05 37.03 50.85
C VAL A 151 34.58 37.43 50.96
N LEU A 152 33.69 36.48 50.67
CA LEU A 152 32.26 36.65 50.90
C LEU A 152 31.97 36.66 52.41
N VAL A 153 31.88 37.85 52.99
CA VAL A 153 31.45 38.03 54.38
C VAL A 153 29.94 38.25 54.41
N PRO A 154 29.16 37.40 55.11
CA PRO A 154 27.73 37.63 55.28
C PRO A 154 27.48 39.01 55.88
N ILE A 155 26.49 39.73 55.34
CA ILE A 155 26.09 41.07 55.84
C ILE A 155 25.76 41.02 57.34
N ALA A 156 25.19 39.91 57.82
CA ALA A 156 24.94 39.68 59.24
C ALA A 156 26.23 39.74 60.08
N SER A 157 27.33 39.18 59.60
CA SER A 157 28.63 39.21 60.27
C SER A 157 29.23 40.61 60.32
N LEU A 158 29.11 41.39 59.23
CA LEU A 158 29.52 42.79 59.21
C LEU A 158 28.69 43.65 60.18
N ARG A 159 27.37 43.46 60.20
CA ARG A 159 26.48 44.16 61.15
C ARG A 159 26.79 43.79 62.60
N ALA A 160 27.09 42.52 62.88
CA ALA A 160 27.51 42.07 64.20
C ALA A 160 28.85 42.69 64.63
N ALA A 161 29.84 42.72 63.74
CA ALA A 161 31.12 43.37 64.01
C ALA A 161 30.97 44.87 64.27
N ARG A 162 30.09 45.58 63.53
CA ARG A 162 29.77 46.99 63.77
C ARG A 162 29.23 47.22 65.19
N ALA A 163 28.25 46.41 65.61
CA ALA A 163 27.66 46.52 66.94
C ALA A 163 28.69 46.25 68.06
N GLN A 164 29.65 45.34 67.82
CA GLN A 164 30.75 45.10 68.76
C GLN A 164 31.69 46.31 68.88
N PHE A 165 32.05 46.96 67.77
CA PHE A 165 32.86 48.19 67.79
C PHE A 165 32.15 49.34 68.50
N GLU A 166 30.84 49.48 68.30
CA GLU A 166 30.03 50.49 68.98
C GLU A 166 30.00 50.26 70.50
N SER A 167 29.76 49.01 70.93
CA SER A 167 29.79 48.66 72.35
C SER A 167 31.17 48.90 72.99
N LEU A 168 32.26 48.62 72.27
CA LEU A 168 33.63 48.88 72.74
C LEU A 168 33.92 50.38 72.82
N ALA A 169 33.49 51.16 71.84
CA ALA A 169 33.66 52.62 71.84
C ALA A 169 33.01 53.27 73.07
N VAL A 170 31.80 52.83 73.45
CA VAL A 170 31.11 53.29 74.67
C VAL A 170 31.91 52.92 75.91
N GLY A 171 32.37 51.67 76.02
CA GLY A 171 33.17 51.23 77.18
C GLY A 171 34.53 51.95 77.32
N PHE A 172 35.18 52.31 76.21
CA PHE A 172 36.42 53.10 76.26
C PHE A 172 36.18 54.56 76.62
N ALA A 173 35.05 55.14 76.21
CA ALA A 173 34.66 56.49 76.59
C ALA A 173 34.45 56.60 78.12
N GLU A 174 33.83 55.59 78.73
CA GLU A 174 33.61 55.54 80.19
C GLU A 174 34.92 55.45 80.98
N ASN A 175 35.94 54.80 80.41
CA ASN A 175 37.26 54.64 81.04
C ASN A 175 38.28 55.74 80.68
N GLY A 176 37.89 56.71 79.84
CA GLY A 176 38.74 57.84 79.44
C GLY A 176 39.82 57.52 78.40
N ASP A 177 39.75 56.37 77.73
CA ASP A 177 40.69 55.99 76.66
C ASP A 177 40.20 56.49 75.30
N LEU A 178 40.54 57.75 75.01
CA LEU A 178 40.14 58.45 73.79
C LEU A 178 40.74 57.83 72.51
N ILE A 179 41.91 57.17 72.60
CA ILE A 179 42.58 56.57 71.43
C ILE A 179 41.81 55.31 71.02
N SER A 180 41.50 54.44 71.98
CA SER A 180 40.74 53.22 71.71
C SER A 180 39.30 53.52 71.28
N GLN A 181 38.68 54.56 71.83
CA GLN A 181 37.37 55.06 71.38
C GLN A 181 37.42 55.53 69.91
N ALA A 182 38.43 56.33 69.54
CA ALA A 182 38.59 56.81 68.17
C ALA A 182 38.84 55.66 67.18
N MET A 183 39.68 54.68 67.55
CA MET A 183 39.94 53.49 66.73
C MET A 183 38.68 52.64 66.51
N CYS A 184 37.86 52.45 67.54
CA CYS A 184 36.58 51.74 67.40
C CYS A 184 35.60 52.51 66.50
N GLY A 185 35.57 53.85 66.61
CA GLY A 185 34.78 54.70 65.72
C GLY A 185 35.21 54.57 64.25
N VAL A 186 36.51 54.62 63.97
CA VAL A 186 37.05 54.40 62.61
C VAL A 186 36.72 53.00 62.10
N GLY A 187 36.84 51.97 62.94
CA GLY A 187 36.45 50.59 62.61
C GLY A 187 34.97 50.47 62.24
N GLY A 188 34.08 51.09 63.01
CA GLY A 188 32.65 51.16 62.72
C GLY A 188 32.35 51.85 61.39
N CYS A 189 32.99 53.00 61.11
CA CYS A 189 32.82 53.73 59.86
C CYS A 189 33.31 52.95 58.63
N LEU A 190 34.40 52.18 58.75
CA LEU A 190 34.90 51.33 57.66
C LEU A 190 33.93 50.20 57.34
N ILE A 191 33.29 49.60 58.35
CA ILE A 191 32.25 48.59 58.14
C ILE A 191 31.01 49.20 57.51
N ASP A 192 30.58 50.38 57.97
CA ASP A 192 29.45 51.10 57.36
C ASP A 192 29.69 51.40 55.89
N ARG A 193 30.91 51.83 55.55
CA ARG A 193 31.31 52.04 54.16
C ARG A 193 31.30 50.74 53.35
N ALA A 194 31.78 49.63 53.90
CA ALA A 194 31.73 48.33 53.23
C ALA A 194 30.29 47.85 53.00
N LEU A 195 29.37 48.16 53.93
CA LEU A 195 27.94 47.83 53.80
C LEU A 195 27.21 48.71 52.77
N THR A 196 27.61 49.97 52.60
CA THR A 196 27.00 50.89 51.62
C THR A 196 27.59 50.74 50.22
N ASP A 197 28.90 50.54 50.10
CA ASP A 197 29.59 50.41 48.80
C ASP A 197 29.31 49.03 48.15
N GLY A 198 28.88 48.03 48.94
CA GLY A 198 28.48 46.70 48.47
C GLY A 198 27.04 46.56 47.96
N MET A 199 26.21 47.62 47.97
CA MET A 199 24.88 47.56 47.34
C MET A 199 24.98 47.80 45.83
N PRO A 200 24.67 46.81 44.97
CA PRO A 200 24.68 47.03 43.53
C PRO A 200 23.55 48.00 43.12
N ALA A 201 23.88 48.97 42.27
CA ALA A 201 22.97 49.96 41.70
C ALA A 201 21.95 49.38 40.68
N SER A 202 21.37 48.22 40.96
CA SER A 202 20.35 47.56 40.13
C SER A 202 18.99 47.54 40.84
N THR A 203 18.38 48.72 40.99
CA THR A 203 16.93 48.84 41.21
C THR A 203 16.36 50.12 40.58
N ARG A 204 17.03 50.67 39.56
CA ARG A 204 16.56 51.86 38.83
C ARG A 204 16.86 51.77 37.32
N ALA A 205 16.52 50.67 36.68
CA ALA A 205 16.32 50.59 35.23
C ALA A 205 15.90 49.17 34.81
N SER A 206 14.61 48.87 34.85
CA SER A 206 14.00 47.85 33.97
C SER A 206 12.48 48.02 33.99
N SER A 207 12.02 49.05 33.29
CA SER A 207 10.65 49.21 32.81
C SER A 207 10.80 49.60 31.35
N ASP A 208 11.19 48.63 30.53
CA ASP A 208 11.04 48.67 29.06
C ASP A 208 11.47 47.31 28.51
N TYR A 209 10.52 46.38 28.43
CA TYR A 209 10.60 45.24 27.53
C TYR A 209 9.67 45.54 26.35
N PRO A 210 10.17 45.59 25.09
CA PRO A 210 9.30 45.54 23.93
C PRO A 210 8.81 44.11 23.71
N ASN A 211 7.54 44.01 23.31
CA ASN A 211 6.78 42.79 23.06
C ASN A 211 7.51 41.78 22.13
N LEU A 212 7.49 40.50 22.52
CA LEU A 212 7.71 39.35 21.63
C LEU A 212 6.50 39.17 20.68
N PRO A 213 6.70 38.68 19.45
CA PRO A 213 5.61 38.38 18.54
C PRO A 213 4.87 37.10 18.96
N GLU A 214 3.54 37.16 18.95
CA GLU A 214 2.63 36.04 19.12
C GLU A 214 2.88 34.98 18.03
N PHE A 215 3.24 33.77 18.46
CA PHE A 215 3.14 32.59 17.61
C PHE A 215 1.66 32.24 17.44
N ILE A 216 1.25 32.25 16.17
CA ILE A 216 0.00 31.75 15.64
C ILE A 216 -0.23 30.31 16.12
N THR A 217 -1.27 30.10 16.92
CA THR A 217 -1.97 28.81 17.01
C THR A 217 -3.39 29.04 16.53
N ASP A 218 -3.68 28.62 15.31
CA ASP A 218 -5.04 28.33 14.90
C ASP A 218 -5.02 27.02 14.09
N ARG A 219 -5.79 26.05 14.58
CA ARG A 219 -6.11 24.77 13.97
C ARG A 219 -7.54 24.43 14.33
#